data_AF-A0AA41Y4P1-F1
#
_entry.id   AF-A0AA41Y4P1-F1
#
_cell.length_a   1.000
_cell.length_b   1.000
_cell.length_c   1.000
_cell.angle_alpha   90.00
_cell.angle_beta   90.00
_cell.angle_gamma   90.00
#
_symmetry.space_group_name_H-M   'P 1'
#
loop_
_entity.id
_entity.type
_entity.pdbx_description
1 polymer ?
#
loop_
_entity_poly.entity_id
_entity_poly.type
_entity_poly.pdbx_seq_one_letter_code
_entity_poly.pdbx_strand_id
1 'polypeptide(L)'
;MSKEKVCVNKSTELFYDLACRSFSASWNMFMEVNGDGDANDYLDDPDFMSPFIIHVINHIQNNFERFIAQEGNSGDINQVNFEKVAAMLVGYSDNFRK
;
A
#
# COMPACT_ATOMS: atom_id res chain seq x y z
N MET A 1 21.57 10.87 -7.63
CA MET A 1 20.17 11.25 -7.37
C MET A 1 20.03 11.55 -5.89
N SER A 2 19.97 12.83 -5.53
CA SER A 2 19.79 13.25 -4.14
C SER A 2 18.51 12.62 -3.60
N LYS A 3 18.62 11.86 -2.51
CA LYS A 3 17.46 11.39 -1.74
C LYS A 3 16.81 12.64 -1.17
N GLU A 4 15.83 13.20 -1.89
CA GLU A 4 14.93 14.17 -1.29
C GLU A 4 14.40 13.52 -0.02
N LYS A 5 14.78 14.07 1.13
CA LYS A 5 14.03 13.87 2.37
C LYS A 5 12.68 14.55 2.15
N VAL A 6 11.82 13.92 1.36
CA VAL A 6 10.43 14.33 1.20
C VAL A 6 9.85 14.19 2.60
N CYS A 7 9.62 15.33 3.25
CA CYS A 7 8.94 15.39 4.53
C CYS A 7 7.53 14.82 4.31
N VAL A 8 7.32 13.58 4.72
CA VAL A 8 6.01 12.93 4.65
C VAL A 8 5.22 13.46 5.85
N ASN A 9 4.02 13.99 5.60
CA ASN A 9 3.17 14.42 6.72
C ASN A 9 2.62 13.19 7.46
N LYS A 10 2.25 13.37 8.73
CA LYS A 10 1.76 12.30 9.60
C LYS A 10 0.59 11.51 8.99
N SER A 11 -0.36 12.17 8.34
CA SER A 11 -1.51 11.50 7.72
C SER A 11 -1.06 10.56 6.59
N THR A 12 -0.09 10.99 5.78
CA THR A 12 0.49 10.15 4.71
C THR A 12 1.28 8.97 5.28
N GLU A 13 2.04 9.17 6.37
CA GLU A 13 2.74 8.07 7.05
C GLU A 13 1.78 7.02 7.61
N LEU A 14 0.73 7.46 8.33
CA LEU A 14 -0.30 6.58 8.87
C LEU A 14 -1.06 5.83 7.76
N PHE A 15 -1.36 6.53 6.66
CA PHE A 15 -2.04 5.91 5.53
C PHE A 15 -1.16 4.83 4.89
N TYR A 16 0.11 5.15 4.66
CA TYR A 16 1.07 4.21 4.08
C TYR A 16 1.26 2.96 4.94
N ASP A 17 1.35 3.11 6.27
CA ASP A 17 1.44 1.99 7.19
C ASP A 17 0.22 1.05 7.09
N LEU A 18 -1.00 1.62 7.14
CA LEU A 18 -2.23 0.85 6.93
C LEU A 18 -2.27 0.17 5.56
N ALA A 19 -1.83 0.87 4.51
CA ALA A 19 -1.78 0.34 3.16
C ALA A 19 -0.78 -0.82 3.02
N CYS A 20 0.38 -0.77 3.67
CA CYS A 20 1.34 -1.89 3.68
C CYS A 20 0.75 -3.13 4.35
N ARG A 21 0.04 -2.95 5.48
CA ARG A 21 -0.63 -4.04 6.18
C ARG A 21 -1.75 -4.65 5.34
N SER A 22 -2.58 -3.82 4.71
CA SER A 22 -3.63 -4.30 3.81
C SER A 22 -3.06 -4.95 2.55
N PHE A 23 -2.00 -4.40 1.95
CA PHE A 23 -1.30 -4.99 0.82
C PHE A 23 -0.83 -6.40 1.17
N SER A 24 -0.13 -6.56 2.30
CA SER A 24 0.42 -7.85 2.73
C SER A 24 -0.68 -8.89 2.94
N ALA A 25 -1.78 -8.50 3.60
CA ALA A 25 -2.92 -9.39 3.83
C ALA A 25 -3.58 -9.81 2.50
N SER A 26 -3.85 -8.85 1.62
CA SER A 26 -4.44 -9.11 0.30
C SER A 26 -3.53 -9.96 -0.59
N TRP A 27 -2.22 -9.73 -0.54
CA TRP A 27 -1.23 -10.48 -1.31
C TRP A 27 -1.15 -11.93 -0.84
N ASN A 28 -1.06 -12.15 0.47
CA ASN A 28 -1.03 -13.50 1.04
C ASN A 28 -2.30 -14.27 0.67
N MET A 29 -3.48 -13.64 0.77
CA MET A 29 -4.74 -14.24 0.36
C MET A 29 -4.77 -14.55 -1.14
N PHE A 30 -4.26 -13.65 -1.98
CA PHE A 30 -4.17 -13.89 -3.43
C PHE A 30 -3.27 -15.08 -3.76
N MET A 31 -2.10 -15.17 -3.14
CA MET A 31 -1.15 -16.27 -3.34
C MET A 31 -1.65 -17.60 -2.76
N GLU A 32 -2.47 -17.59 -1.70
CA GLU A 32 -3.08 -18.83 -1.19
C GLU A 32 -4.08 -19.43 -2.20
N VAL A 33 -4.79 -18.57 -2.93
CA VAL A 33 -5.81 -18.99 -3.91
C VAL A 33 -5.22 -19.28 -5.29
N ASN A 34 -4.18 -18.54 -5.71
CA ASN A 34 -3.64 -18.55 -7.08
C ASN A 34 -2.13 -18.85 -7.16
N GLY A 35 -1.48 -19.22 -6.04
CA GLY A 35 -0.01 -19.34 -5.94
C GLY A 35 0.59 -20.63 -6.48
N ASP A 36 0.02 -21.19 -7.54
CA ASP A 36 0.67 -22.23 -8.34
C ASP A 36 1.71 -21.67 -9.32
N GLY A 37 1.66 -20.36 -9.61
CA GLY A 37 2.62 -19.60 -10.43
C GLY A 37 3.78 -18.93 -9.66
N ASP A 38 4.78 -18.41 -10.40
CA ASP A 38 5.85 -17.60 -9.81
C ASP A 38 5.29 -16.26 -9.34
N ALA A 39 5.53 -15.90 -8.08
CA ALA A 39 5.15 -14.61 -7.52
C ALA A 39 5.73 -13.44 -8.34
N ASN A 40 6.91 -13.64 -8.93
CA ASN A 40 7.57 -12.63 -9.75
C ASN A 40 6.77 -12.29 -11.02
N ASP A 41 6.07 -13.26 -11.63
CA ASP A 41 5.26 -13.02 -12.84
C ASP A 41 4.16 -11.99 -12.57
N TYR A 42 3.50 -12.08 -11.41
CA TYR A 42 2.49 -11.12 -11.00
C TYR A 42 3.08 -9.78 -10.58
N LEU A 43 4.23 -9.76 -9.91
CA LEU A 43 4.89 -8.53 -9.46
C LEU A 43 5.45 -7.70 -10.64
N ASP A 44 5.84 -8.37 -11.73
CA ASP A 44 6.33 -7.73 -12.95
C ASP A 44 5.21 -7.35 -13.93
N ASP A 45 3.99 -7.84 -13.72
CA ASP A 45 2.83 -7.51 -14.53
C ASP A 45 2.18 -6.19 -14.08
N PRO A 46 2.34 -5.08 -14.82
CA PRO A 46 1.71 -3.82 -14.47
C PRO A 46 0.19 -3.86 -14.57
N ASP A 47 -0.38 -4.73 -15.41
CA ASP A 47 -1.83 -4.90 -15.58
C ASP A 47 -2.44 -5.61 -14.37
N PHE A 48 -1.65 -6.35 -13.60
CA PHE A 48 -2.04 -6.90 -12.29
C PHE A 48 -1.72 -5.94 -11.14
N MET A 49 -0.49 -5.45 -11.06
CA MET A 49 -0.02 -4.67 -9.91
C MET A 49 -0.71 -3.32 -9.76
N SER A 50 -1.01 -2.66 -10.87
CA SER A 50 -1.69 -1.36 -10.84
C SER A 50 -3.09 -1.44 -10.21
N PRO A 51 -4.01 -2.31 -10.68
CA PRO A 51 -5.32 -2.45 -10.05
C PRO A 51 -5.23 -3.03 -8.63
N PHE A 52 -4.25 -3.89 -8.34
CA PHE A 52 -4.04 -4.41 -6.99
C PHE A 52 -3.71 -3.29 -5.99
N ILE A 53 -2.74 -2.42 -6.32
CA ILE A 53 -2.38 -1.26 -5.48
C ILE A 53 -3.55 -0.29 -5.36
N ILE A 54 -4.27 -0.01 -6.44
CA ILE A 54 -5.47 0.86 -6.42
C ILE A 54 -6.54 0.28 -5.48
N HIS A 55 -6.74 -1.05 -5.50
CA HIS A 55 -7.68 -1.70 -4.59
C HIS A 55 -7.30 -1.49 -3.12
N VAL A 56 -6.02 -1.69 -2.78
CA VAL A 56 -5.49 -1.44 -1.43
C VAL A 56 -5.71 0.02 -1.02
N ILE A 57 -5.33 0.98 -1.88
CA ILE A 57 -5.50 2.41 -1.60
C ILE A 57 -6.97 2.76 -1.38
N ASN A 58 -7.87 2.30 -2.25
CA ASN A 58 -9.30 2.55 -2.13
C ASN A 58 -9.88 1.95 -0.84
N HIS A 59 -9.43 0.75 -0.45
CA HIS A 59 -9.86 0.13 0.79
C HIS A 59 -9.47 0.98 2.02
N ILE A 60 -8.22 1.42 2.08
CA ILE A 60 -7.75 2.27 3.19
C ILE A 60 -8.42 3.64 3.14
N GLN A 61 -8.52 4.28 1.98
CA GLN A 61 -9.16 5.59 1.84
C GLN A 61 -10.59 5.62 2.38
N ASN A 62 -11.39 4.60 2.08
CA ASN A 62 -12.77 4.51 2.55
C ASN A 62 -12.90 4.23 4.06
N ASN A 63 -11.81 3.86 4.74
CA ASN A 63 -11.81 3.44 6.14
C ASN A 63 -10.79 4.19 7.01
N PHE A 64 -10.04 5.15 6.44
CA PHE A 64 -8.80 5.67 7.00
C PHE A 64 -8.98 6.22 8.42
N GLU A 65 -9.91 7.16 8.59
CA GLU A 65 -10.17 7.80 9.87
C GLU A 65 -10.63 6.80 10.93
N ARG A 66 -11.43 5.79 10.54
CA ARG A 66 -11.88 4.73 11.44
C ARG A 66 -10.71 3.86 11.91
N PHE A 67 -9.85 3.44 10.98
CA PHE A 67 -8.72 2.56 11.30
C PHE A 67 -7.69 3.27 12.20
N ILE A 68 -7.31 4.50 11.88
CA ILE A 68 -6.35 5.22 12.73
C ILE A 68 -6.93 5.55 14.11
N ALA A 69 -8.24 5.85 14.21
CA ALA A 69 -8.88 6.12 15.49
C ALA A 69 -8.88 4.89 16.41
N GLN A 70 -9.05 3.68 15.86
CA GLN A 70 -8.96 2.42 16.61
C GLN A 70 -7.56 2.18 17.21
N GLU A 71 -6.52 2.76 16.61
CA GLU A 71 -5.14 2.70 17.05
C GLU A 71 -4.74 3.89 17.97
N GLY A 72 -5.70 4.74 18.34
CA GLY A 72 -5.45 5.95 19.14
C GLY A 72 -4.75 7.07 18.36
N ASN A 73 -4.73 6.97 17.03
CA ASN A 73 -4.15 7.96 16.14
C ASN A 73 -5.22 8.95 15.62
N SER A 74 -4.73 10.09 15.13
CA SER A 74 -5.53 11.10 14.45
C SER A 74 -4.75 11.59 13.22
N GLY A 75 -5.48 11.77 12.13
CA GLY A 75 -5.01 12.13 10.82
C GLY A 75 -6.18 12.58 9.95
N ASP A 76 -5.86 13.21 8.83
CA ASP A 76 -6.83 13.81 7.90
C ASP A 76 -6.60 13.25 6.52
N ILE A 77 -7.63 12.60 5.95
CA ILE A 77 -7.57 12.00 4.62
C ILE A 77 -7.25 13.03 3.54
N ASN A 78 -7.65 14.29 3.73
CA ASN A 78 -7.38 15.38 2.77
C ASN A 78 -5.91 15.82 2.76
N GLN A 79 -5.11 15.40 3.76
CA GLN A 79 -3.68 15.65 3.83
C GLN A 79 -2.85 14.50 3.27
N VAL A 80 -3.47 13.37 2.90
CA VAL A 80 -2.77 12.21 2.36
C VAL A 80 -2.28 12.50 0.95
N ASN A 81 -0.99 12.30 0.70
CA ASN A 81 -0.43 12.31 -0.64
C ASN A 81 -0.54 10.90 -1.27
N PHE A 82 -1.63 10.66 -2.00
CA PHE A 82 -1.91 9.37 -2.62
C PHE A 82 -0.88 8.95 -3.69
N GLU A 83 -0.38 9.91 -4.47
CA GLU A 83 0.67 9.64 -5.48
C GLU A 83 1.94 9.11 -4.81
N LYS A 84 2.34 9.73 -3.69
CA LYS A 84 3.49 9.29 -2.91
C LYS A 84 3.25 7.91 -2.29
N VAL A 85 2.06 7.66 -1.74
CA VAL A 85 1.68 6.35 -1.20
C VAL A 85 1.77 5.27 -2.29
N ALA A 86 1.22 5.51 -3.47
CA ALA A 86 1.27 4.56 -4.58
C ALA A 86 2.72 4.25 -4.98
N ALA A 87 3.57 5.26 -5.13
CA ALA A 87 4.99 5.06 -5.44
C ALA A 87 5.73 4.28 -4.34
N MET A 88 5.40 4.52 -3.07
CA MET A 88 5.99 3.77 -1.95
C MET A 88 5.49 2.33 -1.91
N LEU A 89 4.22 2.06 -2.24
CA LEU A 89 3.67 0.71 -2.32
C LEU A 89 4.30 -0.13 -3.44
N VAL A 90 4.62 0.48 -4.58
CA VAL A 90 5.42 -0.18 -5.64
C VAL A 90 6.80 -0.58 -5.10
N GLY A 91 7.47 0.30 -4.36
CA GLY A 91 8.73 -0.07 -3.71
C GLY A 91 8.56 -1.12 -2.60
N TYR A 92 7.43 -1.11 -1.90
CA TYR A 92 7.10 -2.08 -0.87
C TYR A 92 6.85 -3.48 -1.44
N SER A 93 6.29 -3.60 -2.64
CA SER A 93 6.01 -4.89 -3.27
C SER A 93 7.27 -5.69 -3.59
N ASP A 94 8.43 -5.03 -3.72
CA ASP A 94 9.71 -5.73 -3.91
C ASP A 94 10.06 -6.67 -2.74
N ASN A 95 9.51 -6.44 -1.55
CA ASN A 95 9.70 -7.35 -0.40
C ASN A 95 9.07 -8.74 -0.60
N PHE A 96 8.22 -8.90 -1.62
CA PHE A 96 7.52 -10.15 -1.93
C PHE A 96 8.18 -10.92 -3.10
N ARG A 97 9.22 -10.35 -3.71
CA ARG A 97 10.03 -11.05 -4.72
C ARG A 97 10.83 -12.17 -4.06
N LYS A 98 10.99 -13.28 -4.79
CA LYS A 98 11.79 -14.46 -4.38
C LYS A 98 13.15 -14.46 -5.05
#